data_AF-A0A2P5Z746-F1
#
_entry.id   AF-A0A2P5Z746-F1
#
_cell.length_a   1.000
_cell.length_b   1.000
_cell.length_c   1.000
_cell.angle_alpha   90.00
_cell.angle_beta   90.00
_cell.angle_gamma   90.00
#
_symmetry.space_group_name_H-M   'P 1'
#
loop_
_entity.id
_entity.type
_entity.pdbx_description
1 polymer ?
#
loop_
_entity_poly.entity_id
_entity_poly.type
_entity_poly.pdbx_seq_one_letter_code
_entity_poly.pdbx_strand_id
1 'polypeptide(L)'
;MCLSVGPYPDRDAAQAAVAALAPGAPRPRLREAADSDATSFRVILPTIGGEDGLRQATERIVAAGIRDYYPLRQGETGNAIALGQYRSREGAERRRAELARAGFNADLIPSGGSGQSRWWLDLRADSAAQAATLRRQLGAARQRSVDCATLR
;
A
#
# COMPACT_ATOMS: atom_id res chain seq x y z
N MET A 1 -15.38 21.71 -0.26
CA MET A 1 -14.83 20.48 -0.90
C MET A 1 -13.76 19.87 0.01
N CYS A 2 -13.42 18.59 -0.17
CA CYS A 2 -12.35 17.93 0.57
C CYS A 2 -11.26 17.46 -0.39
N LEU A 3 -10.01 17.59 0.06
CA LEU A 3 -8.84 17.27 -0.71
C LEU A 3 -7.81 16.52 0.13
N SER A 4 -6.98 15.76 -0.57
CA SER A 4 -5.80 15.10 -0.03
C SER A 4 -4.57 15.64 -0.74
N VAL A 5 -3.59 16.12 0.01
CA VAL A 5 -2.32 16.65 -0.50
C VAL A 5 -1.14 15.83 0.00
N GLY A 6 -0.16 15.60 -0.86
CA GLY A 6 0.99 14.75 -0.60
C GLY A 6 1.60 14.26 -1.92
N PRO A 7 2.29 13.11 -1.96
CA PRO A 7 2.81 12.38 -0.82
C PRO A 7 3.96 13.10 -0.12
N TYR A 8 4.06 12.97 1.20
CA TYR A 8 5.27 13.25 1.98
C TYR A 8 6.07 11.96 2.18
N PRO A 9 7.41 12.04 2.24
CA PRO A 9 8.27 10.86 2.33
C PRO A 9 8.11 10.09 3.64
N ASP A 10 7.84 10.80 4.74
CA ASP A 10 7.69 10.24 6.08
C ASP A 10 6.74 11.11 6.92
N ARG A 11 6.51 10.68 8.16
CA ARG A 11 5.59 11.33 9.08
C ARG A 11 6.08 12.72 9.48
N ASP A 12 7.38 12.86 9.70
CA ASP A 12 7.99 14.10 10.19
C ASP A 12 7.90 15.20 9.13
N ALA A 13 8.15 14.87 7.87
CA ALA A 13 7.97 15.78 6.74
C ALA A 13 6.51 16.26 6.62
N ALA A 14 5.54 15.38 6.82
CA ALA A 14 4.13 15.74 6.80
C ALA A 14 3.74 16.60 8.01
N GLN A 15 4.29 16.32 9.19
CA GLN A 15 4.06 17.15 10.39
C GLN A 15 4.69 18.54 10.27
N ALA A 16 5.89 18.64 9.68
CA ALA A 16 6.53 19.91 9.38
C ALA A 16 5.69 20.75 8.41
N ALA A 17 5.10 20.13 7.38
CA ALA A 17 4.17 20.81 6.48
C ALA A 17 2.93 21.33 7.21
N VAL A 18 2.35 20.55 8.14
CA VAL A 18 1.22 21.03 8.98
C VAL A 18 1.64 22.21 9.85
N ALA A 19 2.85 22.18 10.42
CA ALA A 19 3.36 23.27 11.25
C ALA A 19 3.59 24.59 10.47
N ALA A 20 3.80 24.51 9.16
CA ALA A 20 3.96 25.67 8.28
C ALA A 20 2.63 26.34 7.87
N LEU A 21 1.48 25.77 8.24
CA LEU A 21 0.18 26.38 7.96
C LEU A 21 -0.02 27.68 8.74
N ALA A 22 -0.69 28.64 8.10
CA ALA A 22 -1.04 29.90 8.74
C ALA A 22 -1.91 29.68 10.00
N PRO A 23 -1.72 30.48 11.06
CA PRO A 23 -2.60 30.47 12.22
C PRO A 23 -4.07 30.63 11.80
N GLY A 24 -4.95 29.75 12.30
CA GLY A 24 -6.37 29.74 11.95
C GLY A 24 -6.74 28.88 10.74
N ALA A 25 -5.78 28.30 10.03
CA ALA A 25 -6.07 27.31 9.00
C ALA A 25 -6.67 26.02 9.60
N PRO A 26 -7.63 25.35 8.92
CA PRO A 26 -8.14 24.06 9.35
C PRO A 26 -7.00 23.03 9.48
N ARG A 27 -6.91 22.37 10.64
CA ARG A 27 -5.86 21.38 10.90
C ARG A 27 -6.08 20.16 10.00
N PRO A 28 -5.12 19.81 9.12
CA PRO A 28 -5.26 18.65 8.26
C PRO A 28 -5.22 17.36 9.09
N ARG A 29 -5.97 16.35 8.63
CA ARG A 29 -5.82 14.98 9.13
C ARG A 29 -4.61 14.36 8.45
N LEU A 30 -3.63 13.99 9.26
CA LEU A 30 -2.48 13.23 8.82
C LEU A 30 -2.88 11.76 8.62
N ARG A 31 -2.65 11.23 7.42
CA ARG A 31 -2.99 9.86 7.05
C ARG A 31 -1.82 9.17 6.36
N GLU A 32 -1.45 8.01 6.88
CA GLU A 32 -0.58 7.10 6.16
C GLU A 32 -1.36 6.46 5.00
N ALA A 33 -0.86 6.60 3.79
CA ALA A 33 -1.30 5.85 2.64
C ALA A 33 -0.25 4.77 2.40
N ALA A 34 -0.49 3.59 2.97
CA ALA A 34 0.28 2.40 2.66
C ALA A 34 0.30 2.21 1.13
N ASP A 35 1.48 1.90 0.60
CA ASP A 35 1.67 1.46 -0.79
C ASP A 35 1.27 2.47 -1.87
N SER A 36 1.21 3.77 -1.54
CA SER A 36 0.65 4.76 -2.46
C SER A 36 1.46 4.98 -3.75
N ASP A 37 2.71 4.50 -3.79
CA ASP A 37 3.55 4.47 -4.99
C ASP A 37 3.75 3.04 -5.52
N ALA A 38 3.11 2.02 -4.94
CA ALA A 38 3.18 0.66 -5.44
C ALA A 38 2.48 0.57 -6.81
N THR A 39 3.20 0.07 -7.81
CA THR A 39 2.66 -0.10 -9.17
C THR A 39 2.11 -1.51 -9.41
N SER A 40 2.37 -2.42 -8.48
CA SER A 40 1.88 -3.80 -8.46
C SER A 40 1.83 -4.35 -7.03
N PHE A 41 1.19 -5.49 -6.86
CA PHE A 41 1.09 -6.22 -5.60
C PHE A 41 1.36 -7.69 -5.87
N ARG A 42 2.30 -8.29 -5.15
CA ARG A 42 2.60 -9.72 -5.22
C ARG A 42 1.92 -10.43 -4.08
N VAL A 43 1.29 -11.56 -4.37
CA VAL A 43 0.79 -12.48 -3.35
C VAL A 43 1.81 -13.60 -3.22
N ILE A 44 2.39 -13.78 -2.04
CA ILE A 44 3.52 -14.70 -1.82
C ILE A 44 3.23 -15.57 -0.60
N LEU A 45 3.43 -16.88 -0.72
CA LEU A 45 3.43 -17.81 0.40
C LEU A 45 4.88 -18.01 0.87
N PRO A 46 5.28 -17.51 2.05
CA PRO A 46 6.60 -17.80 2.61
C PRO A 46 6.71 -19.29 2.94
N THR A 47 7.91 -19.85 2.77
CA THR A 47 8.20 -21.25 3.12
C THR A 47 9.35 -21.30 4.12
N ILE A 48 9.30 -22.27 5.04
CA ILE A 48 10.30 -22.49 6.09
C ILE A 48 11.00 -23.82 5.85
N GLY A 49 12.28 -23.94 6.19
CA GLY A 49 13.04 -25.19 6.00
C GLY A 49 13.61 -25.38 4.58
N GLY A 50 13.94 -24.27 3.89
CA GLY A 50 14.68 -24.31 2.63
C GLY A 50 13.96 -25.05 1.49
N GLU A 51 14.69 -25.93 0.80
CA GLU A 51 14.19 -26.69 -0.36
C GLU A 51 13.06 -27.66 -0.01
N ASP A 52 13.15 -28.34 1.13
CA ASP A 52 12.10 -29.26 1.57
C ASP A 52 10.81 -28.53 1.92
N GLY A 53 10.91 -27.37 2.56
CA GLY A 53 9.77 -26.49 2.81
C GLY A 53 9.07 -26.05 1.53
N LEU A 54 9.87 -25.67 0.53
CA LEU A 54 9.38 -25.24 -0.78
C LEU A 54 8.66 -26.37 -1.51
N ARG A 55 9.22 -27.59 -1.49
CA ARG A 55 8.63 -28.79 -2.06
C ARG A 55 7.30 -29.14 -1.39
N GLN A 56 7.26 -29.21 -0.05
CA GLN A 56 6.04 -29.51 0.70
C GLN A 56 4.93 -28.48 0.45
N ALA A 57 5.28 -27.19 0.44
CA ALA A 57 4.31 -26.14 0.13
C ALA A 57 3.76 -26.25 -1.30
N THR A 58 4.62 -26.61 -2.26
CA THR A 58 4.22 -26.83 -3.65
C THR A 58 3.24 -28.00 -3.79
N GLU A 59 3.53 -29.14 -3.15
CA GLU A 59 2.64 -30.31 -3.14
C GLU A 59 1.24 -29.96 -2.61
N ARG A 60 1.18 -29.17 -1.53
CA ARG A 60 -0.09 -28.70 -0.96
C ARG A 60 -0.87 -27.79 -1.91
N ILE A 61 -0.20 -26.86 -2.58
CA ILE A 61 -0.81 -25.94 -3.56
C ILE A 61 -1.42 -26.74 -4.72
N VAL A 62 -0.68 -27.71 -5.26
CA VAL A 62 -1.16 -28.56 -6.36
C VAL A 62 -2.36 -29.40 -5.91
N ALA A 63 -2.30 -29.99 -4.71
CA ALA A 63 -3.41 -30.76 -4.15
C ALA A 63 -4.67 -29.91 -3.93
N ALA A 64 -4.53 -28.62 -3.65
CA ALA A 64 -5.63 -27.67 -3.55
C ALA A 64 -6.16 -27.18 -4.92
N GLY A 65 -5.60 -27.67 -6.03
CA GLY A 65 -6.01 -27.30 -7.39
C GLY A 65 -5.50 -25.93 -7.85
N ILE A 66 -4.59 -25.30 -7.11
CA ILE A 66 -3.99 -24.03 -7.48
C ILE A 66 -2.89 -24.29 -8.51
N ARG A 67 -3.05 -23.74 -9.71
CA ARG A 67 -2.17 -24.00 -10.86
C ARG A 67 -1.23 -22.85 -11.19
N ASP A 68 -1.61 -21.64 -10.79
CA ASP A 68 -0.90 -20.40 -11.04
C ASP A 68 0.02 -20.08 -9.85
N TYR A 69 1.15 -20.78 -9.79
CA TYR A 69 2.19 -20.57 -8.78
C TYR A 69 3.59 -20.60 -9.38
N TYR A 70 4.53 -19.91 -8.73
CA TYR A 70 5.93 -19.87 -9.13
C TYR A 70 6.86 -19.92 -7.90
N PRO A 71 7.66 -21.00 -7.74
CA PRO A 71 8.63 -21.09 -6.64
C PRO A 71 9.75 -20.03 -6.75
N LEU A 72 10.01 -19.35 -5.65
CA LEU A 72 11.07 -18.36 -5.47
C LEU A 72 12.12 -18.92 -4.52
N ARG A 73 13.36 -19.04 -5.01
CA ARG A 73 14.50 -19.53 -4.23
C ARG A 73 15.37 -18.34 -3.82
N GLN A 74 15.48 -18.03 -2.52
CA GLN A 74 16.39 -16.98 -2.02
C GLN A 74 17.39 -17.57 -1.02
N GLY A 75 18.36 -18.32 -1.53
CA GLY A 75 19.52 -18.80 -0.76
C GLY A 75 19.14 -19.71 0.43
N GLU A 76 20.11 -19.93 1.33
CA GLU A 76 19.99 -20.94 2.41
C GLU A 76 18.89 -20.65 3.45
N THR A 77 18.37 -19.42 3.52
CA THR A 77 17.52 -18.97 4.64
C THR A 77 16.13 -18.48 4.25
N GLY A 78 15.74 -18.46 2.96
CA GLY A 78 14.42 -17.97 2.58
C GLY A 78 13.93 -18.43 1.21
N ASN A 79 12.97 -19.36 1.20
CA ASN A 79 12.23 -19.72 -0.01
C ASN A 79 10.77 -19.25 0.09
N ALA A 80 10.12 -19.02 -1.04
CA ALA A 80 8.72 -18.64 -1.07
C ALA A 80 8.04 -19.14 -2.35
N ILE A 81 6.71 -19.04 -2.44
CA ILE A 81 5.96 -19.34 -3.66
C ILE A 81 5.13 -18.11 -4.02
N ALA A 82 5.39 -17.53 -5.19
CA ALA A 82 4.53 -16.48 -5.74
C ALA A 82 3.21 -17.11 -6.24
N LEU A 83 2.09 -16.52 -5.84
CA LEU A 83 0.72 -16.98 -6.11
C LEU A 83 -0.10 -15.96 -6.93
N GLY A 84 0.61 -15.02 -7.56
CA GLY A 84 0.06 -14.01 -8.44
C GLY A 84 0.70 -12.64 -8.29
N GLN A 85 0.59 -11.84 -9.35
CA GLN A 85 0.92 -10.42 -9.35
C GLN A 85 -0.27 -9.63 -9.89
N TYR A 86 -0.64 -8.57 -9.19
CA TYR A 86 -1.84 -7.78 -9.46
C TYR A 86 -1.48 -6.31 -9.63
N ARG A 87 -2.18 -5.62 -10.54
CA ARG A 87 -2.05 -4.17 -10.75
C ARG A 87 -2.79 -3.34 -9.68
N SER A 88 -3.71 -3.96 -8.94
CA SER A 88 -4.49 -3.31 -7.89
C SER A 88 -4.43 -4.09 -6.59
N ARG A 89 -4.48 -3.36 -5.47
CA ARG A 89 -4.52 -3.94 -4.12
C ARG A 89 -5.76 -4.82 -3.93
N GLU A 90 -6.92 -4.34 -4.37
CA GLU A 90 -8.18 -5.10 -4.29
C GLU A 90 -8.10 -6.45 -5.00
N GLY A 91 -7.44 -6.51 -6.17
CA GLY A 91 -7.20 -7.77 -6.88
C GLY A 91 -6.36 -8.75 -6.05
N ALA A 92 -5.27 -8.26 -5.46
CA ALA A 92 -4.40 -9.06 -4.60
C ALA A 92 -5.09 -9.49 -3.30
N GLU A 93 -5.90 -8.63 -2.68
CA GLU A 93 -6.65 -8.95 -1.46
C GLU A 93 -7.71 -10.02 -1.70
N ARG A 94 -8.44 -9.95 -2.82
CA ARG A 94 -9.39 -11.01 -3.21
C ARG A 94 -8.67 -12.35 -3.35
N ARG A 95 -7.53 -12.37 -4.05
CA ARG A 95 -6.71 -13.59 -4.18
C ARG A 95 -6.24 -14.10 -2.82
N ARG A 96 -5.74 -13.21 -1.96
CA ARG A 96 -5.30 -13.59 -0.60
C ARG A 96 -6.45 -14.21 0.19
N ALA A 97 -7.65 -13.65 0.11
CA ALA A 97 -8.83 -14.17 0.80
C ALA A 97 -9.32 -15.52 0.24
N GLU A 98 -9.16 -15.77 -1.06
CA GLU A 98 -9.41 -17.08 -1.68
C GLU A 98 -8.41 -18.12 -1.19
N LEU A 99 -7.12 -17.77 -1.17
CA LEU A 99 -6.05 -18.64 -0.67
C LEU A 99 -6.22 -18.97 0.83
N ALA A 100 -6.61 -17.99 1.64
CA ALA A 100 -6.88 -18.19 3.06
C ALA A 100 -8.03 -19.19 3.28
N ARG A 101 -9.09 -19.11 2.46
CA ARG A 101 -10.19 -20.10 2.46
C ARG A 101 -9.73 -21.51 2.07
N ALA A 102 -8.68 -21.62 1.27
CA ALA A 102 -8.03 -22.88 0.91
C ALA A 102 -6.93 -23.31 1.92
N GLY A 103 -6.76 -22.59 3.03
CA GLY A 103 -5.80 -22.93 4.09
C GLY A 103 -4.37 -22.44 3.86
N PHE A 104 -4.17 -21.46 2.98
CA PHE A 104 -2.87 -20.85 2.71
C PHE A 104 -2.83 -19.42 3.25
N ASN A 105 -1.92 -19.18 4.21
CA ASN A 105 -1.64 -17.84 4.74
C ASN A 105 -0.60 -17.15 3.85
N ALA A 106 -1.06 -16.54 2.77
CA ALA A 106 -0.20 -15.78 1.86
C ALA A 106 -0.06 -14.32 2.29
N ASP A 107 1.15 -13.79 2.14
CA ASP A 107 1.47 -12.39 2.31
C ASP A 107 1.11 -11.59 1.06
N LEU A 108 0.71 -10.33 1.26
CA LEU A 108 0.52 -9.36 0.20
C LEU A 108 1.66 -8.35 0.29
N ILE A 109 2.54 -8.40 -0.71
CA ILE A 109 3.75 -7.57 -0.78
C ILE A 109 3.55 -6.51 -1.88
N PRO A 110 3.44 -5.23 -1.52
CA PRO A 110 3.48 -4.13 -2.48
C PRO A 110 4.79 -4.19 -3.28
N SER A 111 4.73 -3.95 -4.59
CA SER A 111 5.88 -4.13 -5.48
C SER A 111 5.88 -3.14 -6.63
N GLY A 112 7.07 -2.77 -7.10
CA GLY A 112 7.23 -1.65 -8.02
C GLY A 112 7.01 -0.30 -7.35
N GLY A 113 7.60 0.76 -7.90
CA GLY A 113 7.77 2.02 -7.17
C GLY A 113 8.72 1.89 -5.98
N SER A 114 8.71 2.85 -5.06
CA SER A 114 9.60 2.85 -3.88
C SER A 114 9.16 1.89 -2.77
N GLY A 115 7.92 1.36 -2.83
CA GLY A 115 7.33 0.54 -1.76
C GLY A 115 7.17 1.26 -0.42
N GLN A 116 7.48 2.56 -0.36
CA GLN A 116 7.42 3.34 0.87
C GLN A 116 5.97 3.75 1.16
N SER A 117 5.53 3.53 2.40
CA SER A 117 4.37 4.24 2.94
C SER A 117 4.57 5.73 2.70
N ARG A 118 3.57 6.39 2.13
CA ARG A 118 3.59 7.83 1.98
C ARG A 118 2.55 8.47 2.84
N TRP A 119 2.88 9.63 3.34
CA TRP A 119 1.98 10.40 4.17
C TRP A 119 1.20 11.38 3.32
N TRP A 120 -0.09 11.50 3.60
CA TRP A 120 -1.01 12.43 2.95
C TRP A 120 -1.72 13.25 4.02
N LEU A 121 -2.02 14.50 3.69
CA LEU A 121 -2.79 15.42 4.54
C LEU A 121 -4.17 15.60 3.91
N ASP A 122 -5.21 15.19 4.63
CA ASP A 122 -6.59 15.37 4.21
C ASP A 122 -7.17 16.64 4.89
N LEU A 123 -7.73 17.55 4.10
CA LEU A 123 -8.22 18.84 4.58
C LEU A 123 -9.42 19.37 3.77
N ARG A 124 -10.13 20.32 4.37
CA ARG A 124 -11.24 21.04 3.72
C ARG A 124 -10.69 22.25 2.99
N ALA A 125 -11.30 22.55 1.85
CA ALA A 125 -11.17 23.83 1.18
C ALA A 125 -12.56 24.34 0.77
N ASP A 126 -12.73 25.65 0.85
CA ASP A 126 -13.94 26.39 0.51
C ASP A 126 -14.07 26.57 -1.01
N SER A 127 -12.95 26.57 -1.73
CA SER A 127 -12.90 26.71 -3.19
C SER A 127 -11.73 25.97 -3.83
N ALA A 128 -11.79 25.77 -5.16
CA ALA A 128 -10.68 25.21 -5.92
C ALA A 128 -9.43 26.11 -5.89
N ALA A 129 -9.62 27.43 -5.84
CA ALA A 129 -8.54 28.40 -5.71
C ALA A 129 -7.83 28.26 -4.35
N GLN A 130 -8.59 28.15 -3.26
CA GLN A 130 -8.04 27.91 -1.92
C GLN A 130 -7.34 26.54 -1.86
N ALA A 131 -7.91 25.51 -2.47
CA ALA A 131 -7.31 24.18 -2.56
C ALA A 131 -5.92 24.22 -3.24
N ALA A 132 -5.78 24.93 -4.37
CA ALA A 132 -4.51 25.12 -5.05
C ALA A 132 -3.48 25.91 -4.22
N THR A 133 -3.94 26.91 -3.45
CA THR A 133 -3.09 27.66 -2.52
C THR A 133 -2.59 26.78 -1.38
N LEU A 134 -3.47 25.97 -0.78
CA LEU A 134 -3.12 25.04 0.29
C LEU A 134 -2.08 24.02 -0.16
N ARG A 135 -2.19 23.45 -1.37
CA ARG A 135 -1.18 22.54 -1.93
C ARG A 135 0.21 23.19 -1.98
N ARG A 136 0.29 24.45 -2.43
CA ARG A 136 1.56 25.19 -2.51
C ARG A 136 2.13 25.51 -1.13
N GLN A 137 1.30 25.99 -0.20
CA GLN A 137 1.72 26.29 1.18
C GLN A 137 2.23 25.05 1.90
N LEU A 138 1.57 23.91 1.69
CA LEU A 138 1.92 22.63 2.27
C LEU A 138 3.08 21.92 1.55
N GLY A 139 3.65 22.52 0.49
CA GLY A 139 4.77 21.93 -0.25
C GLY A 139 4.45 20.58 -0.93
N ALA A 140 3.17 20.31 -1.21
CA ALA A 140 2.75 19.00 -1.69
C ALA A 140 2.94 18.84 -3.22
N ALA A 141 3.56 17.73 -3.62
CA ALA A 141 3.79 17.40 -5.02
C ALA A 141 2.48 17.18 -5.80
N ARG A 142 1.50 16.54 -5.18
CA ARG A 142 0.20 16.17 -5.76
C ARG A 142 -0.95 16.65 -4.87
N GLN A 143 -2.11 16.83 -5.49
CA GLN A 143 -3.39 17.08 -4.84
C GLN A 143 -4.48 16.27 -5.55
N ARG A 144 -5.41 15.73 -4.78
CA ARG A 144 -6.61 15.04 -5.31
C ARG A 144 -7.84 15.39 -4.50
N SER A 145 -9.00 15.43 -5.16
CA SER A 145 -10.29 15.52 -4.47
C SER A 145 -10.61 14.19 -3.79
N VAL A 146 -11.17 14.23 -2.58
CA VAL A 146 -11.59 13.05 -1.81
C VAL A 146 -12.98 13.26 -1.23
N ASP A 147 -13.64 12.16 -0.86
CA ASP A 147 -14.88 12.23 -0.09
C ASP A 147 -14.61 12.88 1.28
N CYS A 148 -15.46 13.83 1.68
CA CYS A 148 -15.36 14.45 2.99
C CYS A 148 -15.54 13.48 4.17
N ALA A 149 -16.06 12.28 3.92
CA ALA A 149 -16.08 11.18 4.86
C ALA A 149 -14.68 10.75 5.32
N THR A 150 -13.64 10.95 4.51
CA THR A 150 -12.27 10.58 4.88
C THR A 150 -11.65 11.52 5.92
N LEU A 151 -12.28 12.66 6.20
CA LEU A 151 -11.83 13.64 7.20
C LEU A 151 -12.43 13.39 8.61
N ARG A 152 -13.29 12.40 8.76
CA ARG A 152 -13.94 12.05 10.04
C ARG A 152 -13.02 11.28 10.97
#